data_AF-A0A2V6IRN6-F1
#
_entry.id   AF-A0A2V6IRN6-F1
#
_cell.length_a   1.000
_cell.length_b   1.000
_cell.length_c   1.000
_cell.angle_alpha   90.00
_cell.angle_beta   90.00
_cell.angle_gamma   90.00
#
_symmetry.space_group_name_H-M   'P 1'
#
loop_
_entity.id
_entity.type
_entity.pdbx_description
1 polymer ?
#
loop_
_entity_poly.entity_id
_entity_poly.type
_entity_poly.pdbx_seq_one_letter_code
_entity_poly.pdbx_strand_id
1 'polypeptide(L)' 'MRAAADEEDAIEKRPVTPGAIVPAREQLGDMLLESNRAPEALHEFEKALTMAPQRRGALMGQARARQIVSAEKS' A
#
# COMPACT_ATOMS: atom_id res chain seq x y z
N MET A 1 9.73 -9.43 6.43
CA MET A 1 8.79 -8.30 6.32
C MET A 1 7.54 -8.58 5.48
N ARG A 2 7.58 -9.35 4.38
CA ARG A 2 6.35 -9.73 3.64
C ARG A 2 5.35 -10.56 4.46
N ALA A 3 5.84 -11.58 5.17
CA ALA A 3 4.99 -12.48 5.95
C ALA A 3 4.12 -11.78 7.01
N ALA A 4 4.62 -10.69 7.60
CA ALA A 4 3.85 -9.92 8.61
C ALA A 4 2.66 -9.16 8.00
N ALA A 5 2.75 -8.76 6.73
CA ALA A 5 1.67 -8.08 6.02
C ALA A 5 0.57 -9.05 5.55
N ASP A 6 0.93 -10.30 5.29
CA ASP A 6 -0.04 -11.34 4.93
C ASP A 6 -0.78 -11.89 6.17
N GLU A 7 -0.16 -11.83 7.36
CA GLU A 7 -0.78 -12.24 8.63
C GLU A 7 -1.87 -11.25 9.10
N GLU A 8 -1.71 -9.94 8.83
CA GLU A 8 -2.75 -8.93 9.13
C GLU A 8 -4.04 -9.11 8.31
N ASP A 9 -3.96 -9.73 7.13
CA ASP A 9 -5.12 -9.99 6.26
C ASP A 9 -5.96 -11.21 6.72
N ALA A 10 -5.37 -12.11 7.53
CA ALA A 10 -6.02 -13.37 7.94
C ALA A 10 -6.89 -13.24 9.19
N ILE A 11 -6.85 -12.10 9.90
CA ILE A 11 -7.60 -11.90 11.14
C ILE A 11 -8.84 -11.07 10.86
N GLU A 12 -9.90 -11.74 10.41
CA GLU A 12 -11.27 -11.22 10.41
C GLU A 12 -11.77 -11.08 11.86
N LYS A 13 -11.19 -10.16 12.64
CA LYS A 13 -11.68 -9.79 13.96
C LYS A 13 -12.03 -8.31 13.90
N ARG A 14 -13.34 -8.06 13.85
CA ARG A 14 -13.94 -6.71 13.84
C ARG A 14 -13.14 -5.76 14.74
N PRO A 15 -12.56 -4.68 14.20
CA PRO A 15 -11.61 -3.87 14.95
C PRO A 15 -12.33 -3.15 16.09
N VAL A 16 -11.90 -3.42 17.32
CA VAL A 16 -12.35 -2.73 18.55
C VAL A 16 -11.55 -1.46 18.85
N THR A 17 -10.94 -0.85 17.82
CA THR A 17 -10.32 0.46 17.94
C THR A 17 -10.76 1.31 16.74
N PRO A 18 -11.58 2.36 16.93
CA PRO A 18 -11.93 3.27 15.83
C PRO A 18 -10.69 4.11 15.51
N GLY A 19 -9.95 3.66 14.50
CA GLY A 19 -8.76 4.32 14.00
C GLY A 19 -8.02 3.32 13.14
N ALA A 20 -8.22 3.39 11.82
CA ALA A 20 -7.52 2.55 10.87
C ALA A 20 -6.01 2.78 11.04
N ILE A 21 -5.35 1.86 11.75
CA ILE A 21 -3.90 1.64 11.67
C ILE A 21 -3.56 1.80 10.19
N VAL A 22 -2.61 2.68 9.85
CA VAL A 22 -2.17 2.86 8.46
C VAL A 22 -1.97 1.46 7.89
N PRO A 23 -2.73 1.05 6.85
CA PRO A 23 -2.65 -0.33 6.38
C PRO A 23 -1.18 -0.66 6.18
N ALA A 24 -0.69 -1.80 6.70
CA ALA A 24 0.72 -2.16 6.54
C ALA A 24 1.16 -2.10 5.06
N ARG A 25 0.20 -2.30 4.14
CA ARG A 25 0.37 -2.14 2.69
C ARG A 25 0.63 -0.70 2.22
N GLU A 26 0.07 0.33 2.86
CA GLU A 26 0.39 1.74 2.55
C GLU A 26 1.84 2.04 2.96
N GLN A 27 2.24 1.67 4.18
CA GLN A 27 3.63 1.85 4.65
C GLN A 27 4.64 1.06 3.80
N LEU A 28 4.30 -0.18 3.42
CA LEU A 28 5.13 -1.00 2.55
C LEU A 28 5.27 -0.37 1.15
N GLY A 29 4.19 0.18 0.60
CA GLY A 29 4.21 0.92 -0.66
C GLY A 29 5.20 2.10 -0.62
N ASP A 30 5.19 2.87 0.46
CA ASP A 30 6.12 4.00 0.64
C ASP A 30 7.58 3.51 0.73
N MET A 31 7.87 2.48 1.53
CA MET A 31 9.23 1.91 1.63
C MET A 31 9.74 1.35 0.29
N LEU A 32 8.84 0.77 -0.52
CA LEU A 32 9.17 0.27 -1.85
C LEU A 32 9.48 1.43 -2.81
N LEU A 33 8.74 2.54 -2.74
CA LEU A 33 9.06 3.75 -3.50
C LEU A 33 10.44 4.30 -3.12
N GLU A 34 10.76 4.38 -1.84
CA GLU A 34 12.07 4.82 -1.35
C GLU A 34 13.22 3.91 -1.82
N SER A 35 12.92 2.63 -2.04
CA SER A 35 13.88 1.63 -2.54
C SER A 35 13.96 1.59 -4.08
N ASN A 36 13.36 2.54 -4.80
CA ASN A 36 13.23 2.54 -6.27
C ASN A 36 12.52 1.30 -6.85
N ARG A 37 11.61 0.71 -6.07
CA ARG A 37 10.83 -0.47 -6.44
C ARG A 37 9.40 -0.08 -6.80
N ALA A 38 9.28 0.87 -7.73
CA ALA A 38 8.00 1.49 -8.09
C ALA A 38 6.92 0.51 -8.60
N PRO A 39 7.24 -0.54 -9.39
CA PRO A 39 6.24 -1.54 -9.80
C PRO A 39 5.65 -2.30 -8.61
N GLU A 40 6.46 -2.69 -7.64
CA GLU A 40 5.98 -3.39 -6.44
C GLU A 40 5.23 -2.45 -5.50
N ALA A 41 5.66 -1.19 -5.38
CA ALA A 41 4.95 -0.19 -4.59
C ALA A 41 3.52 0.03 -5.11
N LEU A 42 3.36 0.13 -6.44
CA LEU A 42 2.07 0.30 -7.07
C LEU A 42 1.08 -0.82 -6.68
N HIS A 43 1.55 -2.06 -6.68
CA HIS A 43 0.75 -3.22 -6.29
C HIS A 43 0.28 -3.16 -4.83
N GLU A 44 1.15 -2.74 -3.92
CA GLU A 44 0.79 -2.64 -2.50
C GLU A 44 -0.21 -1.51 -2.24
N PHE A 45 -0.10 -0.37 -2.94
CA PHE A 45 -1.12 0.69 -2.87
C PHE A 45 -2.47 0.25 -3.46
N GLU A 46 -2.48 -0.52 -4.54
CA GLU A 46 -3.72 -1.07 -5.12
C GLU A 46 -4.44 -2.02 -4.15
N LYS A 47 -3.69 -2.88 -3.45
CA LYS A 47 -4.23 -3.71 -2.38
C LYS A 47 -4.73 -2.89 -1.19
N ALA A 48 -3.97 -1.88 -0.76
CA ALA A 48 -4.38 -0.99 0.33
C ALA A 48 -5.72 -0.31 0.01
N LEU A 49 -5.93 0.12 -1.23
CA LEU A 49 -7.18 0.73 -1.69
C LEU A 49 -8.35 -0.25 -1.83
N THR A 50 -8.06 -1.54 -2.00
CA THR A 50 -9.08 -2.60 -2.00
C THR A 50 -9.67 -2.79 -0.59
N MET A 51 -8.83 -2.74 0.45
CA MET A 51 -9.24 -2.89 1.84
C MET A 51 -9.78 -1.58 2.45
N ALA A 52 -9.20 -0.45 2.08
CA ALA A 52 -9.60 0.88 2.52
C ALA A 52 -9.83 1.80 1.30
N PRO A 53 -10.96 1.64 0.59
CA PRO A 53 -11.32 2.52 -0.50
C PRO A 53 -11.33 3.98 -0.03
N GLN A 54 -10.81 4.90 -0.86
CA GLN A 54 -10.70 6.34 -0.57
C GLN A 54 -9.63 6.75 0.47
N ARG A 55 -8.76 5.84 0.91
CA ARG A 55 -7.61 6.18 1.74
C ARG A 55 -6.67 7.13 0.99
N ARG A 56 -6.55 8.37 1.48
CA ARG A 56 -5.78 9.44 0.82
C ARG A 56 -4.31 9.09 0.61
N GLY A 57 -3.66 8.49 1.62
CA GLY A 57 -2.24 8.12 1.52
C GLY A 57 -1.99 7.09 0.41
N ALA A 58 -2.77 6.00 0.40
CA ALA A 58 -2.68 4.99 -0.65
C ALA A 58 -3.02 5.54 -2.06
N LEU A 59 -3.97 6.46 -2.20
CA LEU A 59 -4.26 7.12 -3.49
C LEU A 59 -3.07 7.96 -3.98
N MET A 60 -2.45 8.75 -3.10
CA MET A 60 -1.29 9.57 -3.46
C MET A 60 -0.07 8.71 -3.79
N GLY A 61 0.18 7.67 -2.99
CA GLY A 61 1.24 6.70 -3.22
C GLY A 61 1.07 5.97 -4.56
N GLN A 62 -0.14 5.49 -4.86
CA GLN A 62 -0.47 4.87 -6.14
C GLN A 62 -0.19 5.80 -7.32
N ALA A 63 -0.63 7.05 -7.24
CA ALA A 63 -0.42 8.03 -8.31
C ALA A 63 1.08 8.29 -8.56
N ARG A 64 1.86 8.46 -7.48
CA ARG A 64 3.32 8.65 -7.57
C ARG A 64 4.01 7.42 -8.16
N ALA A 65 3.65 6.22 -7.70
CA ALA A 65 4.20 4.98 -8.24
C ALA A 65 3.90 4.82 -9.74
N ARG A 66 2.68 5.12 -10.18
CA ARG A 66 2.32 5.10 -11.62
C ARG A 66 3.15 6.06 -12.45
N GLN A 67 3.39 7.28 -11.96
CA GLN A 67 4.22 8.25 -12.66
C GLN A 67 5.64 7.73 -12.89
N ILE A 68 6.27 7.18 -11.84
CA ILE A 68 7.62 6.61 -11.93
C ILE A 68 7.65 5.43 -12.91
N VAL A 69 6.73 4.47 -12.76
CA VAL A 69 6.64 3.30 -13.66
C VAL A 69 6.40 3.72 -15.12
N SER A 70 5.62 4.78 -15.36
CA SER A 70 5.40 5.29 -16.71
C SER A 70 6.62 5.99 -17.30
N ALA A 71 7.40 6.69 -16.46
CA ALA A 71 8.61 7.38 -16.87
C ALA A 71 9.76 6.41 -17.17
N GLU A 72 9.88 5.31 -16.43
CA GLU A 72 10.90 4.26 -16.69
C GLU A 72 10.64 3.45 -17.98
N LYS A 73 9.41 3.48 -18.49
CA LYS A 73 9.02 2.78 -19.73
C LYS A 73 9.17 3.63 -20.99
N SER A 74 9.57 4.90 -20.85
CA SER A 74 9.79 5.85 -21.95
C SER A 74 11.28 5.99 -22.26
#